data_AF-A0A5C6M984-F1
#
_entry.id   AF-A0A5C6M984-F1
#
_cell.length_a   1.000
_cell.length_b   1.000
_cell.length_c   1.000
_cell.angle_alpha   90.00
_cell.angle_beta   90.00
_cell.angle_gamma   90.00
#
_symmetry.space_group_name_H-M   'P 1'
#
loop_
_entity.id
_entity.type
_entity.pdbx_description
1 polymer ?
#
loop_
_entity_poly.entity_id
_entity_poly.type
_entity_poly.pdbx_seq_one_letter_code
_entity_poly.pdbx_strand_id
1 'polypeptide(L)'
;MFNPPGAGLLRCRSLAALIPECIRVFLGQQPLLDAAPVISLEDPVERSQVFRNAHHYAIRTDDPMHPARPWFGGSSDQRQLEQLRQRIDADPSRWIARPLPVPNSGRMNLRFFGSLHRGFCLFPGALARRSEVDGGARMVISEDSEVHPVWRGLPQWGDESAGRTPE
;
A
#
# COMPACT_ATOMS: atom_id res chain seq x y z
N MET A 1 -1.28 -17.66 -11.07
CA MET A 1 -1.85 -17.24 -9.77
C MET A 1 -3.24 -16.71 -10.07
N PHE A 2 -4.29 -17.38 -9.60
CA PHE A 2 -5.68 -16.98 -9.85
C PHE A 2 -6.24 -16.37 -8.57
N ASN A 3 -6.62 -15.10 -8.61
CA ASN A 3 -7.40 -14.49 -7.54
C ASN A 3 -8.88 -14.77 -7.81
N PRO A 4 -9.70 -15.07 -6.78
CA PRO A 4 -11.12 -15.30 -6.98
C PRO A 4 -11.81 -14.02 -7.50
N PRO A 5 -12.93 -14.16 -8.24
CA PRO A 5 -13.78 -13.03 -8.57
C PRO A 5 -14.12 -12.22 -7.31
N GLY A 6 -14.14 -10.88 -7.43
CA GLY A 6 -14.38 -9.99 -6.30
C GLY A 6 -13.14 -9.64 -5.46
N ALA A 7 -12.00 -10.34 -5.60
CA ALA A 7 -10.76 -9.97 -4.91
C ALA A 7 -10.25 -8.56 -5.26
N GLY A 8 -10.66 -8.04 -6.42
CA GLY A 8 -10.37 -6.66 -6.84
C GLY A 8 -10.96 -5.60 -5.90
N LEU A 9 -12.04 -5.91 -5.18
CA LEU A 9 -12.68 -5.00 -4.22
C LEU A 9 -11.71 -4.62 -3.09
N LEU A 10 -10.89 -5.57 -2.63
CA LEU A 10 -9.87 -5.33 -1.60
C LEU A 10 -8.74 -4.38 -2.05
N ARG A 11 -8.72 -3.96 -3.32
CA ARG A 11 -7.82 -2.92 -3.81
C ARG A 11 -8.38 -1.51 -3.63
N CYS A 12 -9.68 -1.36 -3.30
CA CYS A 12 -10.24 -0.07 -2.90
C CYS A 12 -9.52 0.41 -1.64
N ARG A 13 -9.04 1.65 -1.65
CA ARG A 13 -8.17 2.16 -0.61
C ARG A 13 -8.97 2.52 0.64
N SER A 14 -10.23 2.92 0.49
CA SER A 14 -11.17 3.09 1.60
C SER A 14 -11.38 1.79 2.38
N LEU A 15 -11.40 0.64 1.70
CA LEU A 15 -11.51 -0.66 2.37
C LEU A 15 -10.25 -1.05 3.15
N ALA A 16 -9.08 -0.52 2.77
CA ALA A 16 -7.85 -0.75 3.52
C ALA A 16 -7.95 -0.21 4.97
N ALA A 17 -8.76 0.83 5.21
CA ALA A 17 -9.01 1.38 6.54
C ALA A 17 -9.76 0.39 7.46
N LEU A 18 -10.53 -0.54 6.89
CA LEU A 18 -11.30 -1.53 7.64
C LEU A 18 -10.48 -2.78 8.00
N ILE A 19 -9.31 -2.98 7.37
CA ILE A 19 -8.49 -4.20 7.58
C ILE A 19 -8.12 -4.43 9.05
N PRO A 20 -7.68 -3.43 9.82
CA PRO A 20 -7.42 -3.60 11.25
C PRO A 20 -8.61 -4.16 12.02
N GLU A 21 -9.82 -3.68 11.70
CA GLU A 21 -11.04 -4.13 12.36
C GLU A 21 -11.47 -5.51 11.89
N CYS A 22 -11.34 -5.82 10.59
CA CYS A 22 -11.53 -7.16 10.07
C CYS A 22 -10.64 -8.19 10.76
N ILE A 23 -9.37 -7.85 11.04
CA ILE A 23 -8.45 -8.73 11.78
C ILE A 23 -8.99 -9.00 13.20
N ARG A 24 -9.47 -7.97 13.90
CA ARG A 24 -10.05 -8.14 15.25
C ARG A 24 -11.31 -8.98 15.23
N VAL A 25 -12.27 -8.64 14.36
CA VAL A 25 -13.58 -9.27 14.29
C VAL A 25 -13.50 -10.71 13.79
N PHE A 26 -12.76 -10.97 12.70
CA PHE A 26 -12.76 -12.28 12.06
C PHE A 26 -11.70 -13.23 12.59
N LEU A 27 -10.57 -12.72 13.11
CA LEU A 27 -9.48 -13.56 13.62
C LEU A 27 -9.36 -13.53 15.14
N GLY A 28 -10.05 -12.61 15.84
CA GLY A 28 -9.91 -12.43 17.28
C GLY A 28 -8.50 -11.97 17.69
N GLN A 29 -7.75 -11.36 16.77
CA GLN A 29 -6.34 -11.00 16.95
C GLN A 29 -6.12 -9.49 16.85
N GLN A 30 -4.98 -9.02 17.35
CA GLN A 30 -4.54 -7.66 17.08
C GLN A 30 -3.71 -7.59 15.78
N PRO A 31 -3.86 -6.53 14.98
CA PRO A 31 -3.01 -6.30 13.82
C PRO A 31 -1.53 -6.26 14.22
N LEU A 32 -0.70 -7.03 13.52
CA LEU A 32 0.75 -7.05 13.73
C LEU A 32 1.48 -5.89 13.03
N LEU A 33 0.83 -5.31 12.02
CA LEU A 33 1.36 -4.22 11.20
C LEU A 33 0.38 -3.05 11.25
N ASP A 34 0.93 -1.85 11.35
CA ASP A 34 0.16 -0.62 11.25
C ASP A 34 -0.39 -0.47 9.83
N ALA A 35 -1.69 -0.19 9.74
CA ALA A 35 -2.30 0.21 8.49
C ALA A 35 -1.94 1.67 8.19
N ALA A 36 -1.67 1.97 6.91
CA ALA A 36 -1.54 3.34 6.49
C ALA A 36 -2.89 4.07 6.69
N PRO A 37 -2.91 5.23 7.37
CA PRO A 37 -4.15 5.97 7.59
C PRO A 37 -4.77 6.40 6.26
N VAL A 38 -6.08 6.29 6.15
CA VAL A 38 -6.88 6.71 5.00
C VAL A 38 -8.00 7.59 5.50
N ILE A 39 -8.13 8.77 4.92
CA ILE A 39 -9.16 9.75 5.25
C ILE A 39 -10.09 9.86 4.04
N SER A 40 -11.38 9.59 4.25
CA SER A 40 -12.41 9.86 3.22
C SER A 40 -12.60 11.37 3.07
N LEU A 41 -12.67 11.85 1.83
CA LEU A 41 -12.97 13.26 1.56
C LEU A 41 -14.48 13.52 1.39
N GLU A 42 -15.32 12.48 1.54
CA GLU A 42 -16.78 12.60 1.57
C GLU A 42 -17.25 13.47 2.74
N ASP A 43 -16.64 13.30 3.92
CA ASP A 43 -16.94 14.12 5.09
C ASP A 43 -16.40 15.55 4.87
N PRO A 44 -17.27 16.58 4.86
CA PRO A 44 -16.84 17.95 4.66
C PRO A 44 -15.89 18.47 5.76
N VAL A 45 -15.97 17.95 6.98
CA VAL A 45 -15.10 18.35 8.11
C VAL A 45 -13.68 17.85 7.86
N GLU A 46 -13.54 16.55 7.60
CA GLU A 46 -12.25 15.92 7.26
C GLU A 46 -11.64 16.55 6.01
N ARG A 47 -12.46 16.74 4.96
CA ARG A 47 -12.03 17.40 3.71
C ARG A 47 -11.51 18.82 3.96
N SER A 48 -12.20 19.61 4.78
CA SER A 48 -11.74 20.95 5.15
C SER A 48 -10.39 20.92 5.88
N GLN A 49 -10.23 19.98 6.82
CA GLN A 49 -8.98 19.80 7.56
C GLN A 49 -7.81 19.39 6.65
N VAL A 50 -8.05 18.46 5.72
CA VAL A 50 -7.05 18.04 4.72
C VAL A 50 -6.63 19.23 3.87
N PHE A 51 -7.58 20.01 3.33
CA PHE A 51 -7.22 21.15 2.47
C PHE A 51 -6.50 22.28 3.21
N ARG A 52 -6.85 22.56 4.47
CA ARG A 52 -6.11 23.52 5.30
C ARG A 52 -4.63 23.14 5.46
N ASN A 53 -4.35 21.84 5.46
CA ASN A 53 -3.02 21.29 5.69
C ASN A 53 -2.52 20.49 4.48
N ALA A 54 -2.93 20.86 3.26
CA ALA A 54 -2.79 20.01 2.08
C ALA A 54 -1.34 19.57 1.81
N HIS A 55 -0.35 20.41 2.16
CA HIS A 55 1.08 20.11 2.04
C HIS A 55 1.53 18.85 2.83
N HIS A 56 0.77 18.43 3.83
CA HIS A 56 1.01 17.21 4.62
C HIS A 56 0.31 15.96 4.08
N TYR A 57 -0.44 16.05 2.97
CA TYR A 57 -1.23 14.93 2.47
C TYR A 57 -0.87 14.55 1.03
N ALA A 58 -1.04 13.26 0.74
CA ALA A 58 -1.22 12.74 -0.62
C ALA A 58 -2.71 12.56 -0.87
N ILE A 59 -3.22 13.07 -1.99
CA ILE A 59 -4.64 12.98 -2.36
C ILE A 59 -4.77 12.24 -3.69
N ARG A 60 -5.70 11.29 -3.75
CA ARG A 60 -5.91 10.44 -4.93
C ARG A 60 -7.32 9.89 -4.99
N THR A 61 -7.67 9.32 -6.14
CA THR A 61 -8.92 8.60 -6.31
C THR A 61 -8.90 7.28 -5.52
N ASP A 62 -10.07 6.89 -5.02
CA ASP A 62 -10.27 5.59 -4.37
C ASP A 62 -10.38 4.45 -5.39
N ASP A 63 -10.64 4.78 -6.66
CA ASP A 63 -10.81 3.84 -7.76
C ASP A 63 -9.58 2.89 -7.89
N PRO A 64 -9.76 1.57 -7.71
CA PRO A 64 -8.70 0.59 -7.87
C PRO A 64 -8.39 0.23 -9.32
N MET A 65 -9.30 0.53 -10.26
CA MET A 65 -9.21 0.20 -11.68
C MET A 65 -8.47 1.28 -12.47
N HIS A 66 -8.65 2.53 -12.08
CA HIS A 66 -8.00 3.68 -12.73
C HIS A 66 -7.11 4.44 -11.73
N PRO A 67 -5.96 3.86 -11.33
CA PRO A 67 -5.05 4.52 -10.40
C PRO A 67 -4.42 5.73 -11.08
N ALA A 68 -4.95 6.92 -10.78
CA ALA A 68 -4.30 8.17 -11.15
C ALA A 68 -3.05 8.40 -10.27
N ARG A 69 -2.07 9.12 -10.81
CA ARG A 69 -0.94 9.59 -10.00
C ARG A 69 -1.49 10.45 -8.85
N PRO A 70 -1.11 10.17 -7.59
CA PRO A 70 -1.56 11.00 -6.48
C PRO A 70 -1.03 12.42 -6.62
N TRP A 71 -1.82 13.39 -6.15
CA TRP A 71 -1.33 14.73 -5.87
C TRP A 71 -0.57 14.70 -4.55
N PHE A 72 0.59 15.36 -4.49
CA PHE A 72 1.47 15.35 -3.33
C PHE A 72 1.72 16.76 -2.83
N GLY A 73 1.26 17.06 -1.63
CA GLY A 73 1.32 18.42 -1.13
C GLY A 73 2.73 19.02 -0.97
N GLY A 74 3.74 18.20 -0.66
CA GLY A 74 5.12 18.69 -0.48
C GLY A 74 5.84 19.14 -1.75
N SER A 75 5.28 18.90 -2.94
CA SER A 75 5.94 19.19 -4.23
C SER A 75 5.02 19.78 -5.30
N SER A 76 3.77 20.09 -4.96
CA SER A 76 2.76 20.53 -5.94
C SER A 76 2.48 22.02 -5.88
N ASP A 77 2.14 22.59 -7.04
CA ASP A 77 1.79 24.00 -7.22
C ASP A 77 0.35 24.30 -6.74
N GLN A 78 0.11 25.54 -6.31
CA GLN A 78 -1.18 26.03 -5.82
C GLN A 78 -2.28 25.89 -6.87
N ARG A 79 -1.97 26.16 -8.15
CA ARG A 79 -2.92 25.99 -9.26
C ARG A 79 -3.39 24.53 -9.39
N GLN A 80 -2.50 23.57 -9.16
CA GLN A 80 -2.86 22.14 -9.22
C GLN A 80 -3.78 21.75 -8.07
N LEU A 81 -3.56 22.33 -6.87
CA LEU A 81 -4.42 22.11 -5.71
C LEU A 81 -5.84 22.67 -5.94
N GLU A 82 -5.96 23.84 -6.56
CA GLU A 82 -7.26 24.44 -6.89
C GLU A 82 -8.05 23.60 -7.89
N GLN A 83 -7.39 23.12 -8.96
CA GLN A 83 -8.00 22.21 -9.93
C GLN A 83 -8.42 20.88 -9.28
N LEU A 84 -7.58 20.34 -8.39
CA LEU A 84 -7.90 19.14 -7.65
C LEU A 84 -9.12 19.36 -6.74
N ARG A 85 -9.18 20.51 -6.06
CA ARG A 85 -10.30 20.87 -5.19
C ARG A 85 -11.62 20.92 -5.95
N GLN A 86 -11.66 21.54 -7.13
CA GLN A 86 -12.87 21.57 -7.97
C GLN A 86 -13.35 20.15 -8.33
N ARG A 87 -12.42 19.24 -8.64
CA ARG A 87 -12.75 17.85 -8.97
C ARG A 87 -13.25 17.06 -7.76
N ILE A 88 -12.73 17.34 -6.57
CA ILE A 88 -13.16 16.72 -5.33
C ILE A 88 -14.52 17.26 -4.90
N ASP A 89 -14.78 18.55 -5.06
CA ASP A 89 -16.05 19.16 -4.70
C ASP A 89 -17.20 18.65 -5.59
N ALA A 90 -16.91 18.25 -6.83
CA ALA A 90 -17.89 17.65 -7.74
C ALA A 90 -18.35 16.24 -7.32
N ASP A 91 -17.46 15.43 -6.74
CA ASP A 91 -17.78 14.07 -6.26
C ASP A 91 -16.79 13.62 -5.18
N PRO A 92 -16.98 14.05 -3.92
CA PRO A 92 -15.99 13.85 -2.87
C PRO A 92 -15.84 12.40 -2.43
N SER A 93 -16.89 11.58 -2.60
CA SER A 93 -16.89 10.16 -2.23
C SER A 93 -15.85 9.33 -2.99
N ARG A 94 -15.39 9.81 -4.15
CA ARG A 94 -14.39 9.13 -4.98
C ARG A 94 -12.95 9.41 -4.57
N TRP A 95 -12.73 10.22 -3.55
CA TRP A 95 -11.40 10.70 -3.18
C TRP A 95 -11.05 10.37 -1.74
N ILE A 96 -9.76 10.07 -1.57
CA ILE A 96 -9.17 9.84 -0.27
C ILE A 96 -7.89 10.65 -0.10
N ALA A 97 -7.59 11.00 1.14
CA ALA A 97 -6.31 11.56 1.54
C ALA A 97 -5.54 10.60 2.45
N ARG A 98 -4.22 10.71 2.41
CA ARG A 98 -3.30 10.00 3.30
C ARG A 98 -2.23 10.98 3.79
N PRO A 99 -1.94 11.03 5.10
CA PRO A 99 -0.77 11.73 5.62
C PRO A 99 0.51 11.30 4.90
N LEU A 100 1.31 12.27 4.45
CA LEU A 100 2.63 12.00 3.93
C LEU A 100 3.51 11.51 5.08
N PRO A 101 4.23 10.39 4.89
CA PRO A 101 5.24 10.00 5.85
C PRO A 101 6.34 11.06 5.89
N VAL A 102 6.99 11.20 7.05
CA VAL A 102 8.14 12.11 7.20
C VAL A 102 9.15 11.85 6.06
N PRO A 103 9.57 12.88 5.31
CA PRO A 103 10.53 12.72 4.22
C PRO A 103 11.79 12.01 4.70
N ASN A 104 12.11 10.89 4.06
CA ASN A 104 13.32 10.13 4.36
C ASN A 104 13.82 9.46 3.08
N SER A 105 14.92 9.99 2.53
CA SER A 105 15.54 9.59 1.26
C SER A 105 16.15 8.18 1.27
N GLY A 106 16.23 7.52 2.43
CA GLY A 106 16.77 6.16 2.59
C GLY A 106 15.72 5.06 2.74
N ARG A 107 14.41 5.37 2.71
CA ARG A 107 13.38 4.35 2.93
C ARG A 107 13.18 3.44 1.73
N MET A 108 12.99 2.15 2.02
CA MET A 108 12.66 1.13 1.03
C MET A 108 11.20 0.69 1.17
N ASN A 109 10.53 0.54 0.03
CA ASN A 109 9.24 -0.11 -0.09
C ASN A 109 9.48 -1.61 -0.35
N LEU A 110 8.99 -2.47 0.54
CA LEU A 110 9.07 -3.91 0.40
C LEU A 110 7.76 -4.49 -0.10
N ARG A 111 7.80 -5.22 -1.21
CA ARG A 111 6.67 -5.98 -1.74
C ARG A 111 6.88 -7.46 -1.47
N PHE A 112 6.11 -7.98 -0.52
CA PHE A 112 6.07 -9.40 -0.20
C PHE A 112 5.07 -10.13 -1.10
N PHE A 113 5.29 -11.44 -1.23
CA PHE A 113 4.42 -12.34 -1.96
C PHE A 113 4.05 -13.50 -1.04
N GLY A 114 2.81 -13.98 -1.18
CA GLY A 114 2.32 -15.13 -0.43
C GLY A 114 1.28 -15.92 -1.22
N SER A 115 0.87 -17.05 -0.67
CA SER A 115 -0.15 -17.93 -1.23
C SER A 115 -1.12 -18.38 -0.14
N LEU A 116 -2.38 -18.64 -0.52
CA LEU A 116 -3.43 -19.17 0.36
C LEU A 116 -3.91 -20.57 -0.09
N HIS A 117 -3.29 -21.19 -1.10
CA HIS A 117 -3.85 -22.37 -1.78
C HIS A 117 -4.13 -23.59 -0.88
N ARG A 118 -3.29 -23.86 0.13
CA ARG A 118 -3.49 -24.94 1.13
C ARG A 118 -3.38 -24.44 2.58
N GLY A 119 -3.42 -23.12 2.75
CA GLY A 119 -2.98 -22.41 3.95
C GLY A 119 -2.16 -21.18 3.57
N PHE A 120 -2.11 -20.21 4.49
CA PHE A 120 -1.36 -18.96 4.27
C PHE A 120 0.14 -19.21 4.42
N CYS A 121 0.92 -18.91 3.38
CA CYS A 121 2.38 -18.90 3.45
C CYS A 121 2.95 -17.64 2.78
N LEU A 122 4.04 -17.12 3.35
CA LEU A 122 4.83 -16.05 2.76
C LEU A 122 6.06 -16.65 2.09
N PHE A 123 6.37 -16.21 0.87
CA PHE A 123 7.66 -16.56 0.26
C PHE A 123 8.80 -15.91 1.07
N PRO A 124 9.95 -16.57 1.26
CA PRO A 124 11.09 -16.03 2.01
C PRO A 124 11.86 -14.98 1.20
N GLY A 125 11.13 -14.13 0.46
CA GLY A 125 11.69 -13.06 -0.34
C GLY A 125 10.70 -11.94 -0.59
N ALA A 126 11.24 -10.77 -0.93
CA ALA A 126 10.50 -9.57 -1.25
C ALA A 126 11.20 -8.80 -2.37
N LEU A 127 10.45 -7.95 -3.07
CA LEU A 127 11.04 -6.94 -3.94
C LEU A 127 11.16 -5.64 -3.18
N ALA A 128 12.38 -5.15 -3.03
CA ALA A 128 12.69 -3.87 -2.42
C ALA A 128 12.87 -2.80 -3.50
N ARG A 129 12.23 -1.65 -3.29
CA ARG A 129 12.35 -0.48 -4.17
C ARG A 129 12.56 0.77 -3.35
N ARG A 130 13.25 1.75 -3.91
CA ARG A 130 13.36 3.06 -3.27
C ARG A 130 11.97 3.67 -3.10
N SER A 131 11.71 4.23 -1.92
CA SER A 131 10.45 4.93 -1.68
C SER A 131 10.45 6.27 -2.40
N GLU A 132 9.31 6.66 -2.95
CA GLU A 132 9.07 8.04 -3.37
C GLU A 132 8.87 8.94 -2.15
N VAL A 133 8.81 10.25 -2.37
CA VAL A 133 8.65 11.27 -1.32
C VAL A 133 7.41 11.06 -0.44
N ASP A 134 6.44 10.29 -0.92
CA ASP A 134 5.20 9.94 -0.24
C ASP A 134 5.28 8.61 0.53
N GLY A 135 6.47 8.00 0.60
CA GLY A 135 6.72 6.67 1.16
C GLY A 135 6.11 5.52 0.35
N GLY A 136 5.48 5.81 -0.78
CA GLY A 136 5.07 4.82 -1.77
C GLY A 136 6.25 4.35 -2.60
N ALA A 137 6.00 3.53 -3.61
CA ALA A 137 6.98 3.23 -4.65
C ALA A 137 6.33 3.45 -6.00
N ARG A 138 7.15 3.77 -7.00
CA ARG A 138 6.69 4.04 -8.36
C ARG A 138 5.77 2.92 -8.85
N MET A 139 4.62 3.33 -9.39
CA MET A 139 3.58 2.39 -9.83
C MET A 139 4.04 1.55 -11.03
N VAL A 140 4.82 2.15 -11.92
CA VAL A 140 5.39 1.50 -13.10
C VAL A 140 6.84 1.17 -12.82
N ILE A 141 7.22 -0.10 -13.07
CA ILE A 141 8.61 -0.52 -13.13
C ILE A 141 9.06 -0.31 -14.57
N SER A 142 10.01 0.59 -14.77
CA SER A 142 10.68 0.88 -16.05
C SER A 142 12.16 0.51 -15.97
N GLU A 143 12.89 0.61 -17.08
CA GLU A 143 14.33 0.32 -17.13
C GLU A 143 15.14 1.09 -16.08
N ASP A 144 14.75 2.34 -15.79
CA ASP A 144 15.40 3.19 -14.77
C ASP A 144 15.03 2.83 -13.31
N SER A 145 14.20 1.81 -13.09
CA SER A 145 13.71 1.47 -11.75
C SER A 145 14.72 0.60 -11.00
N GLU A 146 15.26 1.14 -9.90
CA GLU A 146 16.10 0.39 -8.96
C GLU A 146 15.22 -0.62 -8.18
N VAL A 147 15.34 -1.91 -8.51
CA VAL A 147 14.61 -3.01 -7.86
C VAL A 147 15.61 -4.04 -7.34
N HIS A 148 15.58 -4.32 -6.04
CA HIS A 148 16.47 -5.30 -5.41
C HIS A 148 15.66 -6.48 -4.88
N PRO A 149 15.99 -7.73 -5.26
CA PRO A 149 15.45 -8.89 -4.57
C PRO A 149 16.06 -8.96 -3.17
N VAL A 150 15.20 -9.12 -2.16
CA VAL A 150 15.61 -9.36 -0.78
C VAL A 150 15.20 -10.78 -0.43
N TRP A 151 16.15 -11.59 0.02
CA TRP A 151 15.91 -12.96 0.46
C TRP A 151 16.23 -13.06 1.94
N ARG A 152 15.32 -13.66 2.71
CA ARG A 152 15.69 -14.22 4.00
C ARG A 152 16.39 -15.53 3.67
N GLY A 153 17.61 -15.73 4.16
CA GLY A 153 18.43 -16.91 3.86
C GLY A 153 17.58 -18.18 3.80
N LEU A 154 17.80 -18.98 2.74
CA LEU A 154 17.01 -20.17 2.44
C LEU A 154 16.72 -20.93 3.75
N PRO A 155 15.47 -21.39 4.00
CA PRO A 155 15.31 -22.47 4.96
C PRO A 155 16.29 -23.56 4.52
N GLN A 156 17.17 -24.00 5.41
CA GLN A 156 17.96 -25.20 5.16
C GLN A 156 16.92 -26.29 4.90
N TRP A 157 16.70 -26.62 3.63
CA TRP A 157 15.96 -27.81 3.26
C TRP A 157 16.78 -28.91 3.91
N GLY A 158 16.18 -29.58 4.91
CA GLY A 158 16.86 -30.57 5.71
C GLY A 158 17.65 -31.50 4.79
N ASP A 159 18.91 -31.70 5.16
CA ASP A 159 19.84 -32.67 4.62
C ASP A 159 19.11 -33.87 3.99
N GLU A 160 19.14 -34.00 2.66
CA GLU A 160 18.80 -35.26 1.95
C GLU A 160 19.91 -36.31 2.18
N SER A 161 20.43 -36.39 3.40
CA SER A 161 21.47 -37.36 3.81
C SER A 161 21.11 -38.08 5.11
N ALA A 162 19.81 -38.21 5.43
CA ALA A 162 19.32 -39.11 6.47
C ALA A 162 18.48 -40.24 5.84
N GLY A 163 19.15 -41.19 5.19
CA GLY A 163 18.46 -42.31 4.56
C GLY A 163 19.33 -43.38 3.89
N ARG A 164 20.58 -43.59 4.34
CA ARG A 164 21.28 -44.87 4.14
C ARG A 164 22.14 -45.15 5.37
N THR A 165 21.57 -45.90 6.31
CA THR A 165 22.36 -46.66 7.27
C THR A 165 22.77 -48.01 6.67
N PRO A 166 23.90 -48.57 7.10
CA PRO A 166 24.57 -49.70 6.47
C PRO A 166 24.03 -51.03 6.99
N GLU A 167 23.99 -52.05 6.13
CA GLU A 167 24.33 -53.46 6.39
C GLU A 167 24.67 -54.13 5.04
#